data_AF-A0A8H7XC17-F1
#
_entry.id   AF-A0A8H7XC17-F1
#
_cell.length_a   1.000
_cell.length_b   1.000
_cell.length_c   1.000
_cell.angle_alpha   90.00
_cell.angle_beta   90.00
_cell.angle_gamma   90.00
#
_symmetry.space_group_name_H-M   'P 1'
#
loop_
_entity.id
_entity.type
_entity.pdbx_description
1 polymer ?
#
loop_
_entity_poly.entity_id
_entity_poly.type
_entity_poly.pdbx_seq_one_letter_code
_entity_poly.pdbx_strand_id
1 'polypeptide(L)'
;MNGIRLLGLSAFDHYMMVSLTQAFARAITVQKSVFAHVVVGNTAAHEINTWAQDIGLAAAVGIDAFALNIAYPDPNIITQVSKAFTAAETSNSSFKLFFSFDYLGGGAPWPAAGENSVISYLNQYKDSQSYFWYKGKPFVSTFEGVDNVQDWKLGGTIRSAVGDLFFVPDWSSLGPLGIKEHLDKIQGAFSWNMWPEGPNDMTTNLDEEWQKALGDKSYMMGVSPWFFRSASGGKNWVWRGDNLWAHRWTQTAKVEPDFIQIVTWNDYGESHYIGPIYNQAEIPVGSAQYINDMPHDSWRDFIPYYIAKYKGTSFDIVRDQVQYWYRNSAVSGGADCGVVGNNANQGQVETSPGSLVEDRVFVSAILKEPADVYVQIGNNPPVKHSGVDGINHWNQPYDGPGEPKFSVLRNGIIVKSEKGSPISAKTKMSNGCTNYNAWVGSF
;
A
#
# COMPACT_ATOMS: atom_id res chain seq x y z
N MET A 1 40.01 -85.43 26.12
CA MET A 1 41.26 -85.15 26.87
C MET A 1 41.00 -83.97 27.79
N ASN A 2 41.46 -84.11 29.03
CA ASN A 2 41.24 -83.25 30.20
C ASN A 2 41.73 -81.80 30.08
N GLY A 3 41.15 -80.90 30.90
CA GLY A 3 41.73 -79.63 31.39
C GLY A 3 40.80 -78.41 31.22
N ILE A 4 39.83 -78.14 32.09
CA ILE A 4 39.87 -77.43 33.40
C ILE A 4 40.45 -75.99 33.36
N ARG A 5 39.52 -74.99 33.38
CA ARG A 5 39.36 -73.80 34.27
C ARG A 5 40.56 -72.84 34.49
N LEU A 6 40.45 -71.51 34.66
CA LEU A 6 39.45 -70.70 35.37
C LEU A 6 39.70 -69.16 35.16
N LEU A 7 38.60 -68.38 35.13
CA LEU A 7 38.34 -66.99 35.60
C LEU A 7 38.99 -65.72 35.00
N GLY A 8 38.09 -64.76 34.67
CA GLY A 8 38.35 -63.32 34.62
C GLY A 8 37.24 -62.49 33.94
N LEU A 9 36.07 -62.31 34.59
CA LEU A 9 35.13 -61.20 34.35
C LEU A 9 35.85 -59.87 34.72
N SER A 10 35.60 -58.66 34.21
CA SER A 10 34.42 -57.99 33.65
C SER A 10 34.85 -56.68 32.98
N ALA A 11 34.10 -56.21 31.98
CA ALA A 11 33.65 -54.81 31.80
C ALA A 11 32.97 -54.70 30.43
N PHE A 12 31.66 -54.45 30.44
CA PHE A 12 30.89 -54.12 29.25
C PHE A 12 31.12 -52.65 28.90
N ASP A 13 31.63 -52.38 27.70
CA ASP A 13 31.69 -51.05 27.11
C ASP A 13 30.27 -50.54 26.80
N HIS A 14 29.87 -49.47 27.48
CA HIS A 14 28.71 -48.65 27.12
C HIS A 14 29.14 -47.65 26.03
N TYR A 15 28.82 -47.96 24.77
CA TYR A 15 28.78 -46.93 23.72
C TYR A 15 27.52 -46.08 23.92
N MET A 16 27.69 -44.90 24.51
CA MET A 16 26.68 -43.87 24.53
C MET A 16 26.69 -43.16 23.17
N MET A 17 25.82 -43.58 22.24
CA MET A 17 25.51 -42.77 21.07
C MET A 17 24.74 -41.53 21.53
N VAL A 18 25.42 -40.38 21.59
CA VAL A 18 24.78 -39.08 21.67
C VAL A 18 24.21 -38.77 20.30
N SER A 19 22.92 -39.04 20.11
CA SER A 19 22.15 -38.51 18.98
C SER A 19 21.96 -37.01 19.19
N LEU A 20 22.81 -36.19 18.57
CA LEU A 20 22.56 -34.77 18.38
C LEU A 20 21.44 -34.61 17.34
N THR A 21 20.19 -34.65 17.79
CA THR A 21 19.07 -34.07 17.06
C THR A 21 19.25 -32.55 17.08
N GLN A 22 19.94 -32.01 16.07
CA GLN A 22 19.78 -30.60 15.72
C GLN A 22 18.35 -30.43 15.22
N ALA A 23 17.45 -30.09 16.14
CA ALA A 23 16.19 -29.46 15.80
C ALA A 23 16.53 -28.10 15.20
N PHE A 24 16.73 -28.06 13.88
CA PHE A 24 16.48 -26.83 13.14
C PHE A 24 15.00 -26.55 13.33
N ALA A 25 14.66 -25.72 14.31
CA ALA A 25 13.48 -24.90 14.21
C ALA A 25 13.62 -24.15 12.89
N ARG A 26 12.99 -24.67 11.83
CA ARG A 26 12.57 -23.81 10.73
C ARG A 26 11.72 -22.76 11.43
N ALA A 27 12.25 -21.55 11.56
CA ALA A 27 11.40 -20.40 11.80
C ALA A 27 10.28 -20.56 10.78
N ILE A 28 9.05 -20.79 11.25
CA ILE A 28 7.88 -20.65 10.40
C ILE A 28 7.86 -19.16 10.13
N THR A 29 8.58 -18.73 9.08
CA THR A 29 8.43 -17.38 8.55
C THR A 29 6.98 -17.32 8.11
N VAL A 30 6.15 -16.68 8.93
CA VAL A 30 4.80 -16.30 8.55
C VAL A 30 4.93 -15.58 7.21
N GLN A 31 4.17 -16.02 6.20
CA GLN A 31 4.28 -15.51 4.85
C GLN A 31 3.78 -14.06 4.82
N LYS A 32 4.70 -13.10 4.99
CA LYS A 32 4.46 -11.68 4.80
C LYS A 32 4.04 -11.44 3.36
N SER A 33 2.88 -10.81 3.16
CA SER A 33 2.32 -10.56 1.83
C SER A 33 2.00 -9.07 1.65
N VAL A 34 2.16 -8.59 0.43
CA VAL A 34 1.91 -7.19 0.06
C VAL A 34 0.85 -7.16 -1.03
N PHE A 35 -0.18 -6.35 -0.83
CA PHE A 35 -1.30 -6.20 -1.74
C PHE A 35 -1.36 -4.76 -2.24
N ALA A 36 -2.04 -4.54 -3.37
CA ALA A 36 -2.47 -3.21 -3.77
C ALA A 36 -3.99 -3.15 -3.92
N HIS A 37 -4.59 -2.09 -3.39
CA HIS A 37 -6.02 -1.85 -3.44
C HIS A 37 -6.42 -1.34 -4.82
N VAL A 38 -7.33 -2.04 -5.48
CA VAL A 38 -7.85 -1.66 -6.80
C VAL A 38 -9.33 -1.31 -6.67
N VAL A 39 -9.68 -0.04 -6.92
CA VAL A 39 -11.06 0.41 -7.05
C VAL A 39 -11.58 -0.10 -8.39
N VAL A 40 -12.30 -1.23 -8.40
CA VAL A 40 -12.73 -1.88 -9.64
C VAL A 40 -13.72 -1.01 -10.43
N GLY A 41 -14.49 -0.16 -9.74
CA GLY A 41 -15.35 0.84 -10.40
C GLY A 41 -14.59 1.77 -11.34
N ASN A 42 -13.31 2.08 -11.06
CA ASN A 42 -12.43 2.90 -11.89
C ASN A 42 -11.74 2.09 -13.02
N THR A 43 -12.35 1.01 -13.49
CA THR A 43 -11.79 0.17 -14.56
C THR A 43 -12.77 -0.07 -15.72
N ALA A 44 -13.80 0.76 -15.88
CA ALA A 44 -14.88 0.51 -16.85
C ALA A 44 -14.42 0.38 -18.32
N ALA A 45 -13.26 0.92 -18.67
CA ALA A 45 -12.67 0.81 -20.00
C ALA A 45 -11.50 -0.20 -20.08
N HIS A 46 -11.12 -0.85 -18.98
CA HIS A 46 -10.08 -1.87 -18.98
C HIS A 46 -10.52 -3.09 -19.78
N GLU A 47 -9.63 -3.56 -20.64
CA GLU A 47 -9.71 -4.87 -21.28
C GLU A 47 -8.84 -5.89 -20.56
N ILE A 48 -8.96 -7.16 -20.93
CA ILE A 48 -8.13 -8.25 -20.36
C ILE A 48 -6.64 -7.90 -20.47
N ASN A 49 -6.21 -7.32 -21.59
CA ASN A 49 -4.82 -6.91 -21.79
C ASN A 49 -4.41 -5.76 -20.86
N THR A 50 -5.31 -4.83 -20.53
CA THR A 50 -5.04 -3.74 -19.59
C THR A 50 -4.85 -4.30 -18.17
N TRP A 51 -5.75 -5.21 -17.75
CA TRP A 51 -5.58 -5.96 -16.50
C TRP A 51 -4.26 -6.76 -16.46
N ALA A 52 -3.87 -7.39 -17.56
CA ALA A 52 -2.61 -8.11 -17.64
C ALA A 52 -1.40 -7.19 -17.52
N GLN A 53 -1.46 -5.96 -18.06
CA GLN A 53 -0.41 -4.95 -17.90
C GLN A 53 -0.29 -4.52 -16.42
N ASP A 54 -1.42 -4.25 -15.77
CA ASP A 54 -1.43 -3.90 -14.35
C ASP A 54 -0.86 -5.00 -13.45
N ILE A 55 -1.30 -6.24 -13.67
CA ILE A 55 -0.77 -7.41 -12.97
C ILE A 55 0.74 -7.53 -13.20
N GLY A 56 1.19 -7.33 -14.44
CA GLY A 56 2.62 -7.36 -14.78
C GLY A 56 3.43 -6.29 -14.04
N LEU A 57 2.94 -5.06 -14.01
CA LEU A 57 3.59 -3.94 -13.31
C LEU A 57 3.62 -4.15 -11.79
N ALA A 58 2.51 -4.61 -11.20
CA ALA A 58 2.43 -4.88 -9.77
C ALA A 58 3.33 -6.04 -9.36
N ALA A 59 3.30 -7.14 -10.11
CA ALA A 59 4.19 -8.29 -9.88
C ALA A 59 5.67 -7.91 -10.02
N ALA A 60 6.01 -7.07 -11.01
CA ALA A 60 7.39 -6.62 -11.24
C ALA A 60 7.97 -5.82 -10.05
N VAL A 61 7.12 -5.18 -9.24
CA VAL A 61 7.56 -4.49 -8.03
C VAL A 61 7.42 -5.30 -6.75
N GLY A 62 6.99 -6.56 -6.84
CA GLY A 62 6.93 -7.50 -5.73
C GLY A 62 5.61 -7.52 -4.96
N ILE A 63 4.57 -6.86 -5.47
CA ILE A 63 3.19 -6.99 -4.97
C ILE A 63 2.70 -8.40 -5.29
N ASP A 64 2.07 -9.06 -4.31
CA ASP A 64 1.63 -10.46 -4.42
C ASP A 64 0.21 -10.60 -4.97
N ALA A 65 -0.65 -9.63 -4.66
CA ALA A 65 -2.04 -9.67 -5.08
C ALA A 65 -2.70 -8.29 -5.23
N PHE A 66 -3.76 -8.23 -6.01
CA PHE A 66 -4.72 -7.14 -5.92
C PHE A 66 -5.86 -7.45 -4.96
N ALA A 67 -6.12 -6.50 -4.06
CA ALA A 67 -7.35 -6.42 -3.29
C ALA A 67 -8.40 -5.72 -4.16
N LEU A 68 -9.27 -6.50 -4.78
CA LEU A 68 -10.32 -6.00 -5.66
C LEU A 68 -11.43 -5.36 -4.80
N ASN A 69 -11.38 -4.04 -4.64
CA ASN A 69 -12.45 -3.26 -4.02
C ASN A 69 -13.62 -3.17 -4.99
N ILE A 70 -14.73 -3.79 -4.58
CA ILE A 70 -15.93 -3.92 -5.40
C ILE A 70 -17.14 -3.35 -4.66
N ALA A 71 -17.86 -2.45 -5.34
CA ALA A 71 -18.99 -1.73 -4.79
C ALA A 71 -20.32 -2.26 -5.36
N TYR A 72 -21.36 -2.33 -4.52
CA TYR A 72 -22.69 -2.77 -4.95
C TYR A 72 -23.64 -1.56 -5.07
N PRO A 73 -24.58 -1.52 -6.04
CA PRO A 73 -24.80 -2.45 -7.16
C PRO A 73 -24.16 -1.95 -8.47
N ASP A 74 -22.89 -1.55 -8.46
CA ASP A 74 -22.25 -1.01 -9.67
C ASP A 74 -22.25 -2.07 -10.80
N PRO A 75 -22.92 -1.82 -11.94
CA PRO A 75 -23.03 -2.79 -13.03
C PRO A 75 -21.70 -3.12 -13.71
N ASN A 76 -20.68 -2.27 -13.55
CA ASN A 76 -19.36 -2.49 -14.12
C ASN A 76 -18.62 -3.68 -13.46
N ILE A 77 -18.90 -3.95 -12.18
CA ILE A 77 -18.12 -4.86 -11.35
C ILE A 77 -18.08 -6.29 -11.92
N ILE A 78 -19.21 -6.82 -12.37
CA ILE A 78 -19.30 -8.21 -12.87
C ILE A 78 -18.34 -8.42 -14.05
N THR A 79 -18.40 -7.51 -15.03
CA THR A 79 -17.56 -7.57 -16.23
C THR A 79 -16.09 -7.43 -15.89
N GLN A 80 -15.75 -6.47 -15.03
CA GLN A 80 -14.36 -6.16 -14.71
C GLN A 80 -13.71 -7.21 -13.82
N VAL A 81 -14.43 -7.79 -12.86
CA VAL A 81 -13.94 -8.94 -12.08
C VAL A 81 -13.66 -10.12 -12.99
N SER A 82 -14.56 -10.44 -13.92
CA SER A 82 -14.36 -11.54 -14.89
C SER A 82 -13.10 -11.31 -15.75
N LYS A 83 -12.92 -10.09 -16.28
CA LYS A 83 -11.72 -9.73 -17.05
C LYS A 83 -10.44 -9.80 -16.22
N ALA A 84 -10.47 -9.35 -14.96
CA ALA A 84 -9.32 -9.39 -14.06
C ALA A 84 -8.86 -10.82 -13.77
N PHE A 85 -9.80 -11.73 -13.42
CA PHE A 85 -9.48 -13.14 -13.20
C PHE A 85 -8.97 -13.82 -14.48
N THR A 86 -9.61 -13.54 -15.62
CA THR A 86 -9.16 -14.06 -16.93
C THR A 86 -7.73 -13.62 -17.24
N ALA A 87 -7.40 -12.35 -17.00
CA ALA A 87 -6.05 -11.81 -17.20
C ALA A 87 -5.03 -12.47 -16.27
N ALA A 88 -5.36 -12.62 -14.98
CA ALA A 88 -4.50 -13.27 -14.00
C ALA A 88 -4.22 -14.74 -14.36
N GLU A 89 -5.26 -15.51 -14.69
CA GLU A 89 -5.14 -16.91 -15.10
C GLU A 89 -4.31 -17.08 -16.39
N THR A 90 -4.55 -16.22 -17.38
CA THR A 90 -3.84 -16.28 -18.67
C THR A 90 -2.37 -15.87 -18.53
N SER A 91 -2.04 -14.99 -17.59
CA SER A 91 -0.67 -14.53 -17.36
C SER A 91 0.29 -15.64 -16.88
N ASN A 92 -0.23 -16.79 -16.42
CA ASN A 92 0.54 -17.86 -15.75
C ASN A 92 1.49 -17.32 -14.66
N SER A 93 1.14 -16.19 -14.04
CA SER A 93 1.95 -15.56 -13.01
C SER A 93 1.63 -16.12 -11.62
N SER A 94 2.54 -15.94 -10.68
CA SER A 94 2.27 -16.21 -9.26
C SER A 94 1.37 -15.15 -8.61
N PHE A 95 0.99 -14.10 -9.35
CA PHE A 95 0.17 -13.00 -8.86
C PHE A 95 -1.25 -13.46 -8.58
N LYS A 96 -1.86 -12.93 -7.52
CA LYS A 96 -3.18 -13.34 -7.06
C LYS A 96 -4.19 -12.19 -7.01
N LEU A 97 -5.44 -12.53 -6.81
CA LEU A 97 -6.56 -11.61 -6.63
C LEU A 97 -7.38 -12.07 -5.42
N PHE A 98 -7.97 -11.13 -4.69
CA PHE A 98 -9.00 -11.45 -3.70
C PHE A 98 -10.00 -10.30 -3.59
N PHE A 99 -11.17 -10.57 -3.03
CA PHE A 99 -12.21 -9.55 -2.88
C PHE A 99 -12.05 -8.72 -1.61
N SER A 100 -12.24 -7.41 -1.79
CA SER A 100 -12.56 -6.44 -0.75
C SER A 100 -13.98 -5.94 -1.01
N PHE A 101 -14.98 -6.48 -0.33
CA PHE A 101 -16.36 -6.04 -0.53
C PHE A 101 -16.59 -4.69 0.13
N ASP A 102 -16.90 -3.67 -0.67
CA ASP A 102 -17.11 -2.31 -0.20
C ASP A 102 -18.55 -2.11 0.27
N TYR A 103 -18.76 -2.02 1.58
CA TYR A 103 -20.08 -1.86 2.19
C TYR A 103 -20.55 -0.41 2.30
N LEU A 104 -19.66 0.57 2.15
CA LEU A 104 -20.00 1.99 2.16
C LEU A 104 -19.94 2.64 0.78
N GLY A 105 -19.22 2.01 -0.15
CA GLY A 105 -19.12 2.38 -1.54
C GLY A 105 -20.35 1.95 -2.35
N GLY A 106 -20.54 2.61 -3.49
CA GLY A 106 -21.65 2.31 -4.39
C GLY A 106 -22.99 2.90 -3.93
N GLY A 107 -24.07 2.15 -4.15
CA GLY A 107 -25.44 2.59 -3.90
C GLY A 107 -26.15 1.85 -2.76
N ALA A 108 -25.60 0.73 -2.28
CA ALA A 108 -26.16 -0.03 -1.16
C ALA A 108 -25.11 -1.00 -0.55
N PRO A 109 -25.28 -1.38 0.74
CA PRO A 109 -24.50 -2.45 1.34
C PRO A 109 -24.61 -3.76 0.57
N TRP A 110 -23.54 -4.56 0.58
CA TRP A 110 -23.53 -5.86 -0.09
C TRP A 110 -24.55 -6.84 0.52
N PRO A 111 -25.44 -7.45 -0.27
CA PRO A 111 -26.26 -8.54 0.21
C PRO A 111 -25.40 -9.78 0.46
N ALA A 112 -25.65 -10.48 1.57
CA ALA A 112 -24.93 -11.71 1.89
C ALA A 112 -25.22 -12.83 0.88
N ALA A 113 -26.49 -13.00 0.49
CA ALA A 113 -26.98 -14.07 -0.38
C ALA A 113 -27.82 -13.53 -1.56
N GLY A 114 -28.07 -14.39 -2.55
CA GLY A 114 -28.80 -14.05 -3.77
C GLY A 114 -27.89 -13.85 -4.97
N GLU A 115 -28.44 -13.36 -6.08
CA GLU A 115 -27.67 -13.01 -7.28
C GLU A 115 -26.80 -11.78 -7.00
N ASN A 116 -25.57 -11.78 -7.53
CA ASN A 116 -24.59 -10.70 -7.35
C ASN A 116 -24.35 -10.33 -5.87
N SER A 117 -24.41 -11.33 -4.99
CA SER A 117 -24.14 -11.25 -3.55
C SER A 117 -22.72 -11.67 -3.20
N VAL A 118 -22.30 -11.43 -1.96
CA VAL A 118 -21.01 -11.90 -1.44
C VAL A 118 -20.81 -13.40 -1.67
N ILE A 119 -21.82 -14.23 -1.36
CA ILE A 119 -21.78 -15.68 -1.57
C ILE A 119 -21.58 -16.03 -3.04
N SER A 120 -22.27 -15.34 -3.95
CA SER A 120 -22.17 -15.62 -5.38
C SER A 120 -20.76 -15.35 -5.94
N TYR A 121 -20.15 -14.22 -5.58
CA TYR A 121 -18.78 -13.88 -5.99
C TYR A 121 -17.77 -14.86 -5.40
N LEU A 122 -17.85 -15.14 -4.09
CA LEU A 122 -16.93 -16.07 -3.45
C LEU A 122 -17.03 -17.47 -4.06
N ASN A 123 -18.23 -18.02 -4.24
CA ASN A 123 -18.38 -19.35 -4.84
C ASN A 123 -17.95 -19.42 -6.30
N GLN A 124 -18.03 -18.31 -7.04
CA GLN A 124 -17.59 -18.28 -8.43
C GLN A 124 -16.06 -18.26 -8.56
N TYR A 125 -15.35 -17.53 -7.68
CA TYR A 125 -13.93 -17.23 -7.91
C TYR A 125 -12.96 -17.80 -6.88
N LYS A 126 -13.39 -18.19 -5.67
CA LYS A 126 -12.46 -18.60 -4.59
C LYS A 126 -11.59 -19.81 -4.96
N ASP A 127 -12.08 -20.68 -5.83
CA ASP A 127 -11.38 -21.89 -6.29
C ASP A 127 -10.54 -21.65 -7.56
N SER A 128 -10.52 -20.42 -8.10
CA SER A 128 -9.58 -20.03 -9.15
C SER A 128 -8.15 -20.19 -8.67
N GLN A 129 -7.27 -20.65 -9.57
CA GLN A 129 -5.83 -20.75 -9.30
C GLN A 129 -5.18 -19.37 -9.05
N SER A 130 -5.85 -18.30 -9.48
CA SER A 130 -5.43 -16.92 -9.28
C SER A 130 -6.03 -16.30 -8.02
N TYR A 131 -6.87 -17.01 -7.26
CA TYR A 131 -7.39 -16.50 -6.00
C TYR A 131 -6.33 -16.56 -4.89
N PHE A 132 -6.23 -15.53 -4.05
CA PHE A 132 -5.26 -15.52 -2.95
C PHE A 132 -5.76 -16.39 -1.79
N TRP A 133 -4.94 -17.37 -1.40
CA TRP A 133 -5.19 -18.26 -0.27
C TRP A 133 -4.12 -18.06 0.80
N TYR A 134 -4.54 -18.05 2.06
CA TYR A 134 -3.64 -17.91 3.18
C TYR A 134 -3.99 -18.92 4.28
N LYS A 135 -2.97 -19.61 4.80
CA LYS A 135 -3.13 -20.69 5.80
C LYS A 135 -4.22 -21.71 5.42
N GLY A 136 -4.27 -22.08 4.13
CA GLY A 136 -5.19 -23.08 3.58
C GLY A 136 -6.65 -22.63 3.45
N LYS A 137 -6.92 -21.32 3.50
CA LYS A 137 -8.28 -20.76 3.36
C LYS A 137 -8.29 -19.64 2.30
N PRO A 138 -9.39 -19.45 1.55
CA PRO A 138 -9.56 -18.27 0.70
C PRO A 138 -9.49 -17.00 1.55
N PHE A 139 -8.67 -16.04 1.12
CA PHE A 139 -8.57 -14.74 1.78
C PHE A 139 -9.67 -13.80 1.30
N VAL A 140 -10.24 -13.00 2.21
CA VAL A 140 -11.25 -12.01 1.87
C VAL A 140 -11.20 -10.84 2.84
N SER A 141 -11.54 -9.66 2.34
CA SER A 141 -11.59 -8.42 3.09
C SER A 141 -12.90 -7.67 2.79
N THR A 142 -13.10 -6.55 3.49
CA THR A 142 -14.16 -5.58 3.25
C THR A 142 -13.59 -4.18 3.40
N PHE A 143 -14.26 -3.19 2.81
CA PHE A 143 -14.20 -1.81 3.30
C PHE A 143 -15.47 -1.58 4.13
N GLU A 144 -15.29 -1.38 5.42
CA GLU A 144 -16.35 -1.24 6.41
C GLU A 144 -17.35 -2.42 6.40
N GLY A 145 -18.62 -2.19 6.77
CA GLY A 145 -19.65 -3.23 6.86
C GLY A 145 -19.93 -3.74 8.28
N VAL A 146 -19.72 -2.88 9.28
CA VAL A 146 -19.93 -3.20 10.71
C VAL A 146 -21.36 -3.63 11.03
N ASP A 147 -22.35 -3.13 10.30
CA ASP A 147 -23.75 -3.52 10.46
C ASP A 147 -24.04 -4.95 9.94
N ASN A 148 -23.11 -5.52 9.17
CA ASN A 148 -23.21 -6.85 8.56
C ASN A 148 -22.32 -7.90 9.23
N VAL A 149 -21.74 -7.62 10.39
CA VAL A 149 -20.82 -8.54 11.10
C VAL A 149 -21.41 -9.93 11.35
N GLN A 150 -22.75 -10.03 11.47
CA GLN A 150 -23.44 -11.31 11.73
C GLN A 150 -23.45 -12.24 10.51
N ASP A 151 -23.32 -11.71 9.29
CA ASP A 151 -23.22 -12.53 8.08
C ASP A 151 -21.87 -13.27 8.01
N TRP A 152 -20.83 -12.66 8.59
CA TRP A 152 -19.43 -13.12 8.52
C TRP A 152 -18.98 -14.02 9.67
N LYS A 153 -19.75 -14.12 10.77
CA LYS A 153 -19.39 -14.97 11.91
C LYS A 153 -19.35 -16.47 11.54
N LEU A 154 -18.72 -17.29 12.38
CA LEU A 154 -18.82 -18.74 12.25
C LEU A 154 -20.30 -19.19 12.35
N GLY A 155 -20.78 -19.94 11.35
CA GLY A 155 -22.20 -20.29 11.22
C GLY A 155 -23.12 -19.15 10.74
N GLY A 156 -22.57 -17.98 10.40
CA GLY A 156 -23.29 -16.91 9.71
C GLY A 156 -23.61 -17.28 8.27
N THR A 157 -24.47 -16.47 7.63
CA THR A 157 -25.00 -16.73 6.28
C THR A 157 -23.89 -17.00 5.26
N ILE A 158 -22.82 -16.18 5.26
CA ILE A 158 -21.73 -16.29 4.29
C ILE A 158 -20.93 -17.57 4.52
N ARG A 159 -20.37 -17.76 5.73
CA ARG A 159 -19.52 -18.92 6.05
C ARG A 159 -20.27 -20.26 5.95
N SER A 160 -21.58 -20.27 6.24
CA SER A 160 -22.39 -21.48 6.08
C SER A 160 -22.52 -21.91 4.62
N ALA A 161 -22.54 -20.94 3.69
CA ALA A 161 -22.69 -21.20 2.27
C ALA A 161 -21.35 -21.40 1.54
N VAL A 162 -20.30 -20.66 1.94
CA VAL A 162 -19.00 -20.67 1.22
C VAL A 162 -17.94 -21.50 1.92
N GLY A 163 -18.15 -21.89 3.18
CA GLY A 163 -17.17 -22.57 4.00
C GLY A 163 -16.22 -21.62 4.74
N ASP A 164 -15.11 -22.17 5.21
CA ASP A 164 -14.10 -21.46 5.98
C ASP A 164 -13.33 -20.44 5.14
N LEU A 165 -13.15 -19.24 5.68
CA LEU A 165 -12.45 -18.11 5.06
C LEU A 165 -11.36 -17.58 5.98
N PHE A 166 -10.30 -17.02 5.42
CA PHE A 166 -9.37 -16.15 6.14
C PHE A 166 -9.84 -14.70 5.99
N PHE A 167 -10.65 -14.24 6.93
CA PHE A 167 -11.33 -12.95 6.85
C PHE A 167 -10.57 -11.85 7.60
N VAL A 168 -10.16 -10.80 6.88
CA VAL A 168 -9.44 -9.63 7.38
C VAL A 168 -10.17 -8.36 6.94
N PRO A 169 -11.28 -7.98 7.59
CA PRO A 169 -12.03 -6.78 7.23
C PRO A 169 -11.30 -5.50 7.62
N ASP A 170 -11.56 -4.43 6.87
CA ASP A 170 -11.45 -3.08 7.41
C ASP A 170 -12.74 -2.73 8.13
N TRP A 171 -12.71 -2.66 9.45
CA TRP A 171 -13.80 -2.13 10.30
C TRP A 171 -13.26 -0.97 11.14
N SER A 172 -12.53 -0.06 10.48
CA SER A 172 -11.84 1.04 11.14
C SER A 172 -12.79 1.97 11.91
N SER A 173 -14.06 2.07 11.51
CA SER A 173 -15.10 2.80 12.24
C SER A 173 -15.32 2.30 13.68
N LEU A 174 -15.01 1.04 13.99
CA LEU A 174 -15.04 0.51 15.37
C LEU A 174 -13.79 0.92 16.19
N GLY A 175 -12.69 1.20 15.51
CA GLY A 175 -11.37 1.38 16.12
C GLY A 175 -10.85 0.15 16.88
N PRO A 176 -9.64 0.26 17.49
CA PRO A 176 -9.04 -0.83 18.27
C PRO A 176 -9.83 -1.25 19.51
N LEU A 177 -10.68 -0.37 20.06
CA LEU A 177 -11.52 -0.72 21.20
C LEU A 177 -12.75 -1.53 20.76
N GLY A 178 -13.48 -1.07 19.74
CA GLY A 178 -14.69 -1.74 19.28
C GLY A 178 -14.42 -3.08 18.61
N ILE A 179 -13.31 -3.24 17.89
CA ILE A 179 -12.98 -4.52 17.22
C ILE A 179 -12.89 -5.71 18.19
N LYS A 180 -12.58 -5.46 19.47
CA LYS A 180 -12.47 -6.50 20.51
C LYS A 180 -13.75 -7.30 20.70
N GLU A 181 -14.91 -6.69 20.42
CA GLU A 181 -16.23 -7.34 20.52
C GLU A 181 -16.54 -8.27 19.34
N HIS A 182 -15.66 -8.30 18.32
CA HIS A 182 -15.86 -9.05 17.08
C HIS A 182 -14.71 -10.01 16.74
N LEU A 183 -13.76 -10.20 17.66
CA LEU A 183 -12.60 -11.09 17.46
C LEU A 183 -13.01 -12.55 17.15
N ASP A 184 -14.19 -13.00 17.60
CA ASP A 184 -14.73 -14.33 17.30
C ASP A 184 -15.15 -14.50 15.83
N LYS A 185 -15.27 -13.41 15.06
CA LYS A 185 -15.81 -13.39 13.69
C LYS A 185 -14.73 -13.26 12.61
N ILE A 186 -13.51 -12.88 13.00
CA ILE A 186 -12.43 -12.47 12.09
C ILE A 186 -11.12 -13.23 12.34
N GLN A 187 -10.28 -13.33 11.31
CA GLN A 187 -8.92 -13.90 11.38
C GLN A 187 -7.83 -12.83 11.48
N GLY A 188 -8.17 -11.59 11.17
CA GLY A 188 -7.33 -10.41 11.31
C GLY A 188 -8.17 -9.14 11.14
N ALA A 189 -7.53 -7.97 11.16
CA ALA A 189 -8.16 -6.74 10.71
C ALA A 189 -7.19 -5.89 9.88
N PHE A 190 -7.78 -5.11 8.98
CA PHE A 190 -7.13 -4.06 8.23
C PHE A 190 -7.47 -2.72 8.87
N SER A 191 -6.47 -1.82 8.96
CA SER A 191 -6.71 -0.44 9.35
C SER A 191 -6.60 0.50 8.16
N TRP A 192 -7.68 1.23 7.89
CA TRP A 192 -7.75 2.33 6.92
C TRP A 192 -7.18 3.65 7.48
N ASN A 193 -6.12 3.56 8.28
CA ASN A 193 -5.45 4.70 8.90
C ASN A 193 -4.01 4.79 8.40
N MET A 194 -3.83 5.36 7.21
CA MET A 194 -2.53 5.50 6.56
C MET A 194 -2.12 6.95 6.29
N TRP A 195 -2.96 7.93 6.64
CA TRP A 195 -2.67 9.36 6.53
C TRP A 195 -2.71 10.03 7.91
N PRO A 196 -1.83 11.02 8.17
CA PRO A 196 -1.81 11.71 9.45
C PRO A 196 -3.01 12.66 9.60
N GLU A 197 -3.42 12.88 10.84
CA GLU A 197 -4.35 13.96 11.18
C GLU A 197 -3.59 15.28 11.39
N GLY A 198 -4.01 16.31 10.67
CA GLY A 198 -3.47 17.65 10.84
C GLY A 198 -2.03 17.79 10.32
N PRO A 199 -1.25 18.76 10.85
CA PRO A 199 0.09 19.07 10.34
C PRO A 199 1.17 18.09 10.84
N ASN A 200 0.79 16.99 11.47
CA ASN A 200 1.73 16.08 12.12
C ASN A 200 2.28 15.05 11.13
N ASP A 201 3.44 14.47 11.45
CA ASP A 201 3.91 13.28 10.73
C ASP A 201 3.10 12.05 11.17
N MET A 202 2.97 11.08 10.27
CA MET A 202 2.34 9.81 10.60
C MET A 202 3.10 9.08 11.72
N THR A 203 2.39 8.42 12.62
CA THR A 203 2.97 7.63 13.72
C THR A 203 2.57 6.16 13.62
N THR A 204 3.21 5.29 14.40
CA THR A 204 2.83 3.86 14.51
C THR A 204 1.88 3.57 15.66
N ASN A 205 1.46 4.59 16.42
CA ASN A 205 0.73 4.37 17.67
C ASN A 205 -0.59 3.62 17.44
N LEU A 206 -1.38 4.04 16.44
CA LEU A 206 -2.64 3.37 16.15
C LEU A 206 -2.43 1.95 15.60
N ASP A 207 -1.36 1.72 14.83
CA ASP A 207 -1.01 0.36 14.36
C ASP A 207 -0.74 -0.57 15.55
N GLU A 208 0.05 -0.10 16.52
CA GLU A 208 0.38 -0.83 17.75
C GLU A 208 -0.88 -1.07 18.61
N GLU A 209 -1.81 -0.12 18.64
CA GLU A 209 -3.11 -0.28 19.30
C GLU A 209 -3.98 -1.35 18.62
N TRP A 210 -4.02 -1.38 17.28
CA TRP A 210 -4.70 -2.42 16.52
C TRP A 210 -4.08 -3.79 16.77
N GLN A 211 -2.75 -3.94 16.69
CA GLN A 211 -2.06 -5.19 16.99
C GLN A 211 -2.36 -5.67 18.41
N LYS A 212 -2.31 -4.76 19.40
CA LYS A 212 -2.66 -5.07 20.79
C LYS A 212 -4.11 -5.52 20.94
N ALA A 213 -5.03 -4.92 20.19
CA ALA A 213 -6.44 -5.30 20.22
C ALA A 213 -6.69 -6.68 19.58
N LEU A 214 -5.94 -7.01 18.53
CA LEU A 214 -6.06 -8.26 17.78
C LEU A 214 -5.41 -9.46 18.46
N GLY A 215 -4.40 -9.24 19.31
CA GLY A 215 -3.66 -10.32 19.96
C GLY A 215 -2.91 -11.16 18.91
N ASP A 216 -3.16 -12.47 18.90
CA ASP A 216 -2.50 -13.41 17.95
C ASP A 216 -3.11 -13.41 16.54
N LYS A 217 -4.10 -12.55 16.27
CA LYS A 217 -4.73 -12.43 14.95
C LYS A 217 -3.89 -11.55 14.03
N SER A 218 -4.03 -11.78 12.73
CA SER A 218 -3.20 -11.07 11.75
C SER A 218 -3.58 -9.59 11.65
N TYR A 219 -2.57 -8.75 11.48
CA TYR A 219 -2.76 -7.31 11.24
C TYR A 219 -2.36 -6.95 9.81
N MET A 220 -3.25 -6.26 9.10
CA MET A 220 -2.96 -5.64 7.80
C MET A 220 -2.77 -4.14 7.97
N MET A 221 -1.59 -3.65 7.59
CA MET A 221 -1.20 -2.25 7.68
C MET A 221 -1.42 -1.54 6.34
N GLY A 222 -2.06 -0.37 6.37
CA GLY A 222 -2.19 0.49 5.20
C GLY A 222 -0.94 1.34 4.94
N VAL A 223 -0.56 1.45 3.66
CA VAL A 223 0.53 2.33 3.20
C VAL A 223 0.06 3.13 1.98
N SER A 224 0.21 4.46 2.01
CA SER A 224 -0.22 5.35 0.91
C SER A 224 0.80 6.47 0.70
N PRO A 225 1.05 6.93 -0.54
CA PRO A 225 2.07 7.95 -0.80
C PRO A 225 1.62 9.39 -0.51
N TRP A 226 0.36 9.70 -0.83
CA TRP A 226 -0.17 11.07 -0.86
C TRP A 226 -1.68 11.04 -0.58
N PHE A 227 -2.33 12.20 -0.49
CA PHE A 227 -3.80 12.27 -0.52
C PHE A 227 -4.28 13.64 -0.97
N PHE A 228 -5.04 13.68 -2.05
CA PHE A 228 -5.81 14.86 -2.42
C PHE A 228 -7.08 14.45 -3.17
N ARG A 229 -8.22 14.54 -2.48
CA ARG A 229 -9.51 14.23 -3.08
C ARG A 229 -10.01 15.41 -3.89
N SER A 230 -10.23 15.15 -5.18
CA SER A 230 -10.62 16.16 -6.16
C SER A 230 -11.65 15.63 -7.16
N ALA A 231 -12.90 15.39 -6.75
CA ALA A 231 -13.93 14.86 -7.66
C ALA A 231 -15.24 15.66 -7.59
N SER A 232 -16.04 15.59 -8.64
CA SER A 232 -17.39 16.13 -8.65
C SER A 232 -18.25 15.44 -7.58
N GLY A 233 -19.24 16.16 -7.04
CA GLY A 233 -20.23 15.57 -6.15
C GLY A 233 -19.79 15.36 -4.70
N GLY A 234 -18.83 16.15 -4.19
CA GLY A 234 -18.42 16.09 -2.78
C GLY A 234 -17.50 17.22 -2.39
N LYS A 235 -17.11 17.23 -1.12
CA LYS A 235 -16.08 18.14 -0.59
C LYS A 235 -14.72 17.71 -1.15
N ASN A 236 -13.89 18.66 -1.58
CA ASN A 236 -12.49 18.39 -1.88
C ASN A 236 -11.67 18.63 -0.61
N TRP A 237 -10.72 17.75 -0.32
CA TRP A 237 -9.84 17.92 0.83
C TRP A 237 -8.47 17.32 0.59
N VAL A 238 -7.51 17.77 1.40
CA VAL A 238 -6.14 17.28 1.41
C VAL A 238 -5.79 16.78 2.81
N TRP A 239 -5.06 15.67 2.86
CA TRP A 239 -4.31 15.25 4.04
C TRP A 239 -2.83 15.43 3.79
N ARG A 240 -2.04 15.57 4.86
CA ARG A 240 -0.61 15.80 4.73
C ARG A 240 0.09 14.55 4.16
N GLY A 241 0.50 14.63 2.90
CA GLY A 241 1.27 13.60 2.20
C GLY A 241 2.79 13.82 2.21
N ASP A 242 3.25 14.98 2.69
CA ASP A 242 4.62 15.49 2.70
C ASP A 242 5.74 14.42 2.78
N ASN A 243 6.07 13.92 3.98
CA ASN A 243 7.08 12.85 4.15
C ASN A 243 6.46 11.44 4.18
N LEU A 244 5.15 11.34 3.88
CA LEU A 244 4.33 10.18 4.24
C LEU A 244 4.86 8.89 3.64
N TRP A 245 5.16 8.88 2.34
CA TRP A 245 5.60 7.68 1.64
C TRP A 245 6.86 7.07 2.27
N ALA A 246 7.89 7.88 2.49
CA ALA A 246 9.15 7.42 3.09
C ALA A 246 8.97 6.99 4.55
N HIS A 247 8.24 7.77 5.34
CA HIS A 247 7.99 7.48 6.75
C HIS A 247 7.18 6.19 6.90
N ARG A 248 6.09 6.05 6.16
CA ARG A 248 5.17 4.92 6.30
C ARG A 248 5.81 3.60 5.91
N TRP A 249 6.59 3.57 4.82
CA TRP A 249 7.38 2.38 4.47
C TRP A 249 8.42 2.03 5.52
N THR A 250 9.12 3.02 6.09
CA THR A 250 10.10 2.79 7.18
C THR A 250 9.42 2.22 8.43
N GLN A 251 8.22 2.72 8.75
CA GLN A 251 7.42 2.27 9.88
C GLN A 251 7.02 0.79 9.79
N THR A 252 6.94 0.20 8.59
CA THR A 252 6.62 -1.23 8.41
C THR A 252 7.61 -2.15 9.14
N ALA A 253 8.87 -1.72 9.31
CA ALA A 253 9.88 -2.47 10.05
C ALA A 253 9.69 -2.41 11.57
N LYS A 254 9.01 -1.37 12.08
CA LYS A 254 8.66 -1.25 13.50
C LYS A 254 7.35 -1.97 13.81
N VAL A 255 6.35 -1.81 12.95
CA VAL A 255 5.02 -2.41 13.10
C VAL A 255 5.07 -3.91 12.84
N GLU A 256 5.90 -4.37 11.90
CA GLU A 256 5.98 -5.77 11.47
C GLU A 256 4.61 -6.43 11.21
N PRO A 257 3.75 -5.85 10.36
CA PRO A 257 2.42 -6.40 10.09
C PRO A 257 2.52 -7.74 9.33
N ASP A 258 1.50 -8.60 9.46
CA ASP A 258 1.38 -9.82 8.65
C ASP A 258 1.17 -9.51 7.17
N PHE A 259 0.47 -8.41 6.90
CA PHE A 259 0.14 -7.95 5.55
C PHE A 259 0.34 -6.45 5.41
N ILE A 260 0.74 -6.01 4.22
CA ILE A 260 0.68 -4.61 3.82
C ILE A 260 -0.33 -4.47 2.70
N GLN A 261 -1.20 -3.47 2.76
CA GLN A 261 -2.02 -3.06 1.62
C GLN A 261 -1.63 -1.64 1.20
N ILE A 262 -1.14 -1.52 -0.04
CA ILE A 262 -0.87 -0.24 -0.68
C ILE A 262 -2.20 0.37 -1.15
N VAL A 263 -2.49 1.56 -0.67
CA VAL A 263 -3.72 2.32 -0.94
C VAL A 263 -3.30 3.57 -1.74
N THR A 264 -3.40 3.58 -3.07
CA THR A 264 -4.08 2.59 -3.95
C THR A 264 -3.31 2.33 -5.24
N TRP A 265 -3.74 1.32 -5.98
CA TRP A 265 -3.30 1.13 -7.36
C TRP A 265 -3.91 2.19 -8.30
N ASN A 266 -5.21 2.46 -8.24
CA ASN A 266 -5.92 3.24 -9.27
C ASN A 266 -6.98 4.22 -8.73
N ASP A 267 -6.87 4.68 -7.48
CA ASP A 267 -7.76 5.76 -7.03
C ASP A 267 -7.26 7.12 -7.49
N TYR A 268 -7.66 7.45 -8.72
CA TYR A 268 -7.31 8.70 -9.36
C TYR A 268 -7.97 9.89 -8.65
N GLY A 269 -9.23 9.73 -8.20
CA GLY A 269 -10.01 10.82 -7.58
C GLY A 269 -9.42 11.32 -6.27
N GLU A 270 -8.65 10.47 -5.57
CA GLU A 270 -7.97 10.78 -4.31
C GLU A 270 -6.45 10.99 -4.44
N SER A 271 -5.95 10.99 -5.68
CA SER A 271 -4.57 11.37 -6.03
C SER A 271 -3.47 10.60 -5.27
N HIS A 272 -3.72 9.34 -4.93
CA HIS A 272 -2.74 8.48 -4.24
C HIS A 272 -2.56 7.13 -4.92
N TYR A 273 -2.98 7.07 -6.18
CA TYR A 273 -2.75 5.95 -7.07
C TYR A 273 -1.24 5.81 -7.38
N ILE A 274 -0.79 4.56 -7.48
CA ILE A 274 0.57 4.20 -7.91
C ILE A 274 0.59 3.45 -9.25
N GLY A 275 -0.56 3.13 -9.82
CA GLY A 275 -0.73 2.49 -11.12
C GLY A 275 -0.78 3.51 -12.27
N PRO A 276 -0.67 3.05 -13.52
CA PRO A 276 -0.77 3.93 -14.68
C PRO A 276 -2.21 4.34 -14.99
N ILE A 277 -2.38 5.45 -15.70
CA ILE A 277 -3.67 5.86 -16.27
C ILE A 277 -3.70 5.45 -17.74
N TYR A 278 -4.55 4.48 -18.09
CA TYR A 278 -4.71 4.04 -19.49
C TYR A 278 -5.80 4.79 -20.24
N ASN A 279 -6.88 5.17 -19.55
CA ASN A 279 -8.04 5.79 -20.16
C ASN A 279 -8.58 6.94 -19.29
N GLN A 280 -8.72 8.11 -19.90
CA GLN A 280 -9.25 9.30 -19.23
C GLN A 280 -10.71 9.13 -18.77
N ALA A 281 -11.49 8.24 -19.39
CA ALA A 281 -12.85 7.94 -18.99
C ALA A 281 -12.95 7.22 -17.63
N GLU A 282 -11.84 6.68 -17.14
CA GLU A 282 -11.76 5.99 -15.84
C GLU A 282 -11.32 6.92 -14.70
N ILE A 283 -10.94 8.15 -15.05
CA ILE A 283 -10.71 9.19 -14.06
C ILE A 283 -12.07 9.70 -13.58
N PRO A 284 -12.32 9.76 -12.26
CA PRO A 284 -13.56 10.30 -11.74
C PRO A 284 -13.86 11.71 -12.28
N VAL A 285 -15.12 11.97 -12.56
CA VAL A 285 -15.57 13.25 -13.12
C VAL A 285 -15.09 14.39 -12.22
N GLY A 286 -14.47 15.42 -12.82
CA GLY A 286 -13.93 16.58 -12.10
C GLY A 286 -12.47 16.44 -11.65
N SER A 287 -11.90 15.22 -11.66
CA SER A 287 -10.54 14.97 -11.20
C SER A 287 -9.46 15.18 -12.25
N ALA A 288 -9.78 14.97 -13.54
CA ALA A 288 -8.81 15.04 -14.63
C ALA A 288 -7.99 16.35 -14.64
N GLN A 289 -8.61 17.50 -14.31
CA GLN A 289 -7.92 18.79 -14.25
C GLN A 289 -6.80 18.88 -13.19
N TYR A 290 -6.85 18.05 -12.14
CA TYR A 290 -5.85 17.99 -11.05
C TYR A 290 -4.83 16.86 -11.26
N ILE A 291 -5.07 15.96 -12.21
CA ILE A 291 -4.30 14.73 -12.42
C ILE A 291 -3.51 14.78 -13.73
N ASN A 292 -4.03 15.46 -14.76
CA ASN A 292 -3.33 15.63 -16.01
C ASN A 292 -1.97 16.32 -15.77
N ASP A 293 -0.92 15.78 -16.40
CA ASP A 293 0.48 16.19 -16.24
C ASP A 293 1.05 16.03 -14.82
N MET A 294 0.44 15.17 -13.99
CA MET A 294 0.92 14.78 -12.65
C MET A 294 1.24 13.28 -12.64
N PRO A 295 2.43 12.86 -13.13
CA PRO A 295 2.82 11.46 -13.19
C PRO A 295 3.04 10.90 -11.78
N HIS A 296 2.56 9.68 -11.56
CA HIS A 296 2.65 8.96 -10.28
C HIS A 296 3.40 7.63 -10.40
N ASP A 297 3.79 7.22 -11.61
CA ASP A 297 4.50 5.96 -11.86
C ASP A 297 5.73 5.78 -10.99
N SER A 298 6.48 6.87 -10.79
CA SER A 298 7.69 6.88 -9.99
C SER A 298 7.46 6.49 -8.54
N TRP A 299 6.24 6.53 -7.99
CA TRP A 299 5.95 5.97 -6.66
C TRP A 299 6.34 4.49 -6.55
N ARG A 300 6.30 3.75 -7.66
CA ARG A 300 6.60 2.32 -7.72
C ARG A 300 8.09 1.99 -7.62
N ASP A 301 8.99 2.92 -7.93
CA ASP A 301 10.40 2.57 -8.16
C ASP A 301 11.13 2.08 -6.92
N PHE A 302 10.73 2.54 -5.73
CA PHE A 302 11.35 2.13 -4.46
C PHE A 302 10.60 0.97 -3.79
N ILE A 303 9.41 0.60 -4.28
CA ILE A 303 8.61 -0.51 -3.73
C ILE A 303 9.40 -1.83 -3.71
N PRO A 304 10.17 -2.23 -4.74
CA PRO A 304 10.97 -3.45 -4.69
C PRO A 304 11.91 -3.52 -3.49
N TYR A 305 12.57 -2.40 -3.15
CA TYR A 305 13.45 -2.31 -2.00
C TYR A 305 12.67 -2.46 -0.69
N TYR A 306 11.57 -1.71 -0.54
CA TYR A 306 10.77 -1.74 0.69
C TYR A 306 10.12 -3.11 0.92
N ILE A 307 9.55 -3.72 -0.12
CA ILE A 307 8.97 -5.07 -0.04
C ILE A 307 10.04 -6.09 0.31
N ALA A 308 11.23 -6.00 -0.30
CA ALA A 308 12.31 -6.93 0.00
C ALA A 308 12.74 -6.84 1.47
N LYS A 309 12.89 -5.62 2.01
CA LYS A 309 13.17 -5.40 3.43
C LYS A 309 12.05 -5.91 4.34
N TYR A 310 10.79 -5.60 4.01
CA TYR A 310 9.62 -6.08 4.76
C TYR A 310 9.56 -7.61 4.82
N LYS A 311 9.74 -8.29 3.68
CA LYS A 311 9.74 -9.76 3.57
C LYS A 311 11.01 -10.42 4.10
N GLY A 312 12.03 -9.66 4.50
CA GLY A 312 13.31 -10.20 4.96
C GLY A 312 14.13 -10.89 3.87
N THR A 313 13.92 -10.49 2.61
CA THR A 313 14.63 -11.01 1.43
C THR A 313 15.77 -10.07 1.01
N SER A 314 16.74 -10.59 0.26
CA SER A 314 17.85 -9.79 -0.27
C SER A 314 17.37 -8.81 -1.35
N PHE A 315 17.94 -7.61 -1.35
CA PHE A 315 17.78 -6.64 -2.43
C PHE A 315 19.15 -6.05 -2.76
N ASP A 316 19.60 -6.24 -4.00
CA ASP A 316 20.89 -5.77 -4.46
C ASP A 316 20.77 -4.34 -4.99
N ILE A 317 21.41 -3.39 -4.29
CA ILE A 317 21.50 -2.01 -4.75
C ILE A 317 22.62 -1.92 -5.80
N VAL A 318 22.27 -2.17 -7.06
CA VAL A 318 23.24 -2.20 -8.16
C VAL A 318 23.60 -0.80 -8.69
N ARG A 319 22.76 0.21 -8.40
CA ARG A 319 22.90 1.60 -8.85
C ARG A 319 22.30 2.57 -7.84
N ASP A 320 22.78 3.80 -7.87
CA ASP A 320 22.15 4.91 -7.14
C ASP A 320 20.80 5.25 -7.79
N GLN A 321 19.79 5.47 -6.94
CA GLN A 321 18.45 5.86 -7.35
C GLN A 321 17.96 7.02 -6.50
N VAL A 322 17.22 7.95 -7.10
CA VAL A 322 16.58 9.06 -6.39
C VAL A 322 15.11 9.10 -6.79
N GLN A 323 14.23 9.26 -5.82
CA GLN A 323 12.79 9.48 -6.00
C GLN A 323 12.45 10.82 -5.34
N TYR A 324 11.62 11.63 -5.99
CA TYR A 324 11.28 12.97 -5.52
C TYR A 324 9.85 13.34 -5.85
N TRP A 325 9.25 14.15 -4.98
CA TRP A 325 7.90 14.65 -5.16
C TRP A 325 7.71 16.03 -4.54
N TYR A 326 6.77 16.79 -5.11
CA TYR A 326 6.44 18.14 -4.69
C TYR A 326 5.17 18.62 -5.41
N ARG A 327 4.60 19.75 -4.98
CA ARG A 327 3.55 20.45 -5.73
C ARG A 327 4.16 21.36 -6.80
N ASN A 328 3.54 21.42 -7.98
CA ASN A 328 4.00 22.28 -9.07
C ASN A 328 3.71 23.78 -8.87
N SER A 329 3.10 24.15 -7.74
CA SER A 329 2.96 25.54 -7.29
C SER A 329 2.96 25.59 -5.77
N ALA A 330 3.35 26.75 -5.23
CA ALA A 330 3.20 27.04 -3.80
C ALA A 330 1.73 26.92 -3.37
N VAL A 331 1.48 26.67 -2.08
CA VAL A 331 0.11 26.62 -1.54
C VAL A 331 -0.62 27.93 -1.84
N SER A 332 0.07 29.05 -1.64
CA SER A 332 -0.43 30.40 -1.93
C SER A 332 -0.42 30.78 -3.42
N GLY A 333 -0.09 29.85 -4.32
CA GLY A 333 0.02 30.10 -5.76
C GLY A 333 -1.32 30.23 -6.48
N GLY A 334 -2.43 29.83 -5.85
CA GLY A 334 -3.79 29.93 -6.36
C GLY A 334 -4.80 30.08 -5.23
N ALA A 335 -6.08 30.09 -5.57
CA ALA A 335 -7.15 30.01 -4.57
C ALA A 335 -7.37 28.55 -4.13
N ASP A 336 -7.81 28.34 -2.89
CA ASP A 336 -8.16 27.00 -2.40
C ASP A 336 -9.34 26.38 -3.16
N CYS A 337 -10.23 27.21 -3.72
CA CYS A 337 -11.43 26.76 -4.43
C CYS A 337 -12.30 25.78 -3.65
N GLY A 338 -12.43 26.02 -2.34
CA GLY A 338 -13.24 25.19 -1.45
C GLY A 338 -12.56 23.88 -1.03
N VAL A 339 -11.30 23.65 -1.40
CA VAL A 339 -10.48 22.59 -0.81
C VAL A 339 -10.22 22.94 0.65
N VAL A 340 -10.52 22.02 1.55
CA VAL A 340 -10.19 22.13 2.98
C VAL A 340 -9.00 21.24 3.32
N GLY A 341 -8.25 21.60 4.35
CA GLY A 341 -7.33 20.67 5.00
C GLY A 341 -8.10 19.79 5.99
N ASN A 342 -7.90 18.47 5.95
CA ASN A 342 -8.70 17.47 6.69
C ASN A 342 -10.19 17.48 6.31
N ASN A 343 -10.97 16.55 6.86
CA ASN A 343 -12.40 16.43 6.57
C ASN A 343 -13.21 16.08 7.83
N ALA A 344 -14.20 16.90 8.17
CA ALA A 344 -15.07 16.68 9.32
C ALA A 344 -15.92 15.39 9.19
N ASN A 345 -16.24 14.98 7.97
CA ASN A 345 -16.93 13.71 7.73
C ASN A 345 -16.04 12.49 8.03
N GLN A 346 -14.72 12.70 8.14
CA GLN A 346 -13.75 11.70 8.56
C GLN A 346 -13.40 11.83 10.05
N GLY A 347 -14.21 12.58 10.82
CA GLY A 347 -14.03 12.77 12.26
C GLY A 347 -12.91 13.74 12.64
N GLN A 348 -12.38 14.52 11.69
CA GLN A 348 -11.23 15.42 11.91
C GLN A 348 -11.63 16.89 11.92
N VAL A 349 -10.79 17.73 12.51
CA VAL A 349 -10.98 19.19 12.47
C VAL A 349 -10.54 19.74 11.11
N GLU A 350 -11.45 20.42 10.41
CA GLU A 350 -11.16 21.11 9.14
C GLU A 350 -10.30 22.36 9.38
N THR A 351 -9.31 22.54 8.50
CA THR A 351 -8.35 23.64 8.55
C THR A 351 -8.12 24.18 7.13
N SER A 352 -7.25 25.19 6.98
CA SER A 352 -6.78 25.58 5.65
C SER A 352 -5.81 24.54 5.08
N PRO A 353 -5.80 24.28 3.76
CA PRO A 353 -4.78 23.41 3.16
C PRO A 353 -3.34 23.83 3.52
N GLY A 354 -3.06 25.14 3.52
CA GLY A 354 -1.74 25.70 3.84
C GLY A 354 -1.29 25.56 5.29
N SER A 355 -2.17 25.16 6.21
CA SER A 355 -1.75 24.76 7.55
C SER A 355 -1.34 23.30 7.64
N LEU A 356 -1.58 22.49 6.61
CA LEU A 356 -1.27 21.05 6.60
C LEU A 356 -0.08 20.71 5.72
N VAL A 357 -0.03 21.26 4.52
CA VAL A 357 0.93 20.84 3.51
C VAL A 357 2.04 21.87 3.31
N GLU A 358 3.28 21.40 3.25
CA GLU A 358 4.45 22.28 3.25
C GLU A 358 4.96 22.55 1.82
N ASP A 359 5.44 23.77 1.54
CA ASP A 359 6.06 24.13 0.27
C ASP A 359 7.52 23.65 0.22
N ARG A 360 7.67 22.33 0.00
CA ARG A 360 8.95 21.63 0.01
C ARG A 360 9.08 20.65 -1.15
N VAL A 361 10.33 20.41 -1.53
CA VAL A 361 10.72 19.26 -2.35
C VAL A 361 11.17 18.14 -1.42
N PHE A 362 10.51 17.00 -1.53
CA PHE A 362 10.79 15.79 -0.78
C PHE A 362 11.62 14.84 -1.65
N VAL A 363 12.65 14.23 -1.07
CA VAL A 363 13.62 13.42 -1.81
C VAL A 363 14.01 12.20 -1.00
N SER A 364 13.86 11.02 -1.59
CA SER A 364 14.41 9.77 -1.09
C SER A 364 15.50 9.27 -2.03
N ALA A 365 16.53 8.63 -1.49
CA ALA A 365 17.59 8.03 -2.29
C ALA A 365 17.94 6.63 -1.80
N ILE A 366 18.05 5.68 -2.73
CA ILE A 366 18.66 4.37 -2.47
C ILE A 366 20.07 4.43 -3.06
N LEU A 367 21.08 4.55 -2.21
CA LEU A 367 22.46 4.71 -2.61
C LEU A 367 23.21 3.38 -2.53
N LYS A 368 24.02 3.09 -3.54
CA LYS A 368 24.85 1.87 -3.58
C LYS A 368 25.96 1.90 -2.52
N GLU A 369 26.50 3.08 -2.30
CA GLU A 369 27.59 3.41 -1.39
C GLU A 369 27.46 4.90 -1.04
N PRO A 370 28.05 5.37 0.09
CA PRO A 370 27.90 6.76 0.53
C PRO A 370 28.16 7.78 -0.59
N ALA A 371 27.27 8.76 -0.70
CA ALA A 371 27.31 9.81 -1.72
C ALA A 371 26.57 11.07 -1.24
N ASP A 372 26.87 12.20 -1.87
CA ASP A 372 26.16 13.45 -1.63
C ASP A 372 25.03 13.60 -2.66
N VAL A 373 23.78 13.78 -2.19
CA VAL A 373 22.62 14.12 -3.01
C VAL A 373 22.44 15.62 -2.99
N TYR A 374 22.38 16.25 -4.15
CA TYR A 374 22.17 17.69 -4.30
C TYR A 374 20.80 17.97 -4.87
N VAL A 375 20.13 18.97 -4.29
CA VAL A 375 18.87 19.50 -4.81
C VAL A 375 19.04 20.99 -5.06
N GLN A 376 18.78 21.43 -6.29
CA GLN A 376 18.81 22.82 -6.71
C GLN A 376 17.43 23.23 -7.20
N ILE A 377 16.89 24.37 -6.80
CA ILE A 377 15.59 24.86 -7.28
C ILE A 377 15.79 26.19 -8.00
N GLY A 378 15.50 26.21 -9.30
CA GLY A 378 15.73 27.38 -10.15
C GLY A 378 17.21 27.77 -10.19
N ASN A 379 17.49 29.03 -9.86
CA ASN A 379 18.84 29.58 -9.83
C ASN A 379 19.44 29.66 -8.42
N ASN A 380 18.74 29.15 -7.41
CA ASN A 380 19.26 29.12 -6.04
C ASN A 380 20.52 28.22 -5.97
N PRO A 381 21.43 28.45 -5.01
CA PRO A 381 22.56 27.55 -4.79
C PRO A 381 22.08 26.10 -4.54
N PRO A 382 22.76 25.08 -5.09
CA PRO A 382 22.47 23.69 -4.76
C PRO A 382 22.63 23.41 -3.27
N VAL A 383 21.65 22.75 -2.66
CA VAL A 383 21.71 22.28 -1.27
C VAL A 383 22.22 20.85 -1.26
N LYS A 384 23.16 20.56 -0.34
CA LYS A 384 23.79 19.25 -0.20
C LYS A 384 23.15 18.43 0.92
N HIS A 385 22.86 17.17 0.63
CA HIS A 385 22.44 16.15 1.58
C HIS A 385 23.43 15.00 1.54
N SER A 386 24.12 14.72 2.65
CA SER A 386 25.08 13.62 2.70
C SER A 386 24.37 12.32 3.07
N GLY A 387 24.45 11.32 2.18
CA GLY A 387 23.77 10.04 2.33
C GLY A 387 24.71 8.87 2.63
N VAL A 388 24.15 7.86 3.26
CA VAL A 388 24.79 6.55 3.50
C VAL A 388 24.32 5.53 2.48
N ASP A 389 24.97 4.36 2.42
CA ASP A 389 24.45 3.24 1.62
C ASP A 389 23.04 2.83 2.08
N GLY A 390 22.21 2.36 1.15
CA GLY A 390 20.82 2.05 1.42
C GLY A 390 19.88 3.26 1.29
N ILE A 391 18.75 3.18 2.00
CA ILE A 391 17.68 4.19 1.91
C ILE A 391 18.00 5.42 2.74
N ASN A 392 17.77 6.59 2.16
CA ASN A 392 17.90 7.91 2.77
C ASN A 392 16.65 8.73 2.42
N HIS A 393 16.31 9.69 3.27
CA HIS A 393 15.20 10.61 3.04
C HIS A 393 15.51 12.01 3.57
N TRP A 394 15.19 13.02 2.77
CA TRP A 394 15.31 14.44 3.11
C TRP A 394 14.18 15.23 2.49
N ASN A 395 14.08 16.48 2.89
CA ASN A 395 13.27 17.48 2.21
C ASN A 395 13.96 18.84 2.31
N GLN A 396 13.56 19.77 1.44
CA GLN A 396 14.00 21.16 1.51
C GLN A 396 12.88 22.12 1.13
N PRO A 397 12.76 23.28 1.81
CA PRO A 397 11.83 24.32 1.39
C PRO A 397 12.21 24.94 0.05
N TYR A 398 11.20 25.43 -0.66
CA TYR A 398 11.39 26.33 -1.79
C TYR A 398 10.74 27.68 -1.50
N ASP A 399 11.49 28.76 -1.73
CA ASP A 399 10.98 30.13 -1.65
C ASP A 399 10.95 30.72 -3.06
N GLY A 400 9.84 30.48 -3.75
CA GLY A 400 9.59 30.95 -5.10
C GLY A 400 9.75 29.91 -6.22
N PRO A 401 9.48 30.33 -7.47
CA PRO A 401 9.45 29.44 -8.63
C PRO A 401 10.84 28.96 -9.04
N GLY A 402 10.89 27.79 -9.66
CA GLY A 402 12.12 27.23 -10.22
C GLY A 402 11.96 25.79 -10.67
N GLU A 403 12.77 25.39 -11.65
CA GLU A 403 12.91 23.99 -12.04
C GLU A 403 13.79 23.27 -11.01
N PRO A 404 13.30 22.24 -10.30
CA PRO A 404 14.12 21.43 -9.43
C PRO A 404 15.10 20.59 -10.25
N LYS A 405 16.34 20.51 -9.79
CA LYS A 405 17.39 19.65 -10.32
C LYS A 405 17.94 18.80 -9.20
N PHE A 406 18.13 17.53 -9.49
CA PHE A 406 18.56 16.52 -8.55
C PHE A 406 19.83 15.89 -9.08
N SER A 407 20.82 15.65 -8.22
CA SER A 407 22.04 14.96 -8.64
C SER A 407 22.66 14.16 -7.50
N VAL A 408 23.26 13.03 -7.84
CA VAL A 408 24.08 12.23 -6.93
C VAL A 408 25.53 12.48 -7.30
N LEU A 409 26.34 12.93 -6.35
CA LEU A 409 27.77 13.16 -6.50
C LEU A 409 28.56 12.21 -5.61
N ARG A 410 29.62 11.63 -6.17
CA ARG A 410 30.59 10.83 -5.43
C ARG A 410 31.98 11.37 -5.71
N ASN A 411 32.70 11.76 -4.66
CA ASN A 411 34.02 12.40 -4.76
C ASN A 411 34.04 13.64 -5.68
N GLY A 412 32.96 14.43 -5.64
CA GLY A 412 32.81 15.65 -6.46
C GLY A 412 32.44 15.40 -7.93
N ILE A 413 32.25 14.15 -8.35
CA ILE A 413 31.85 13.77 -9.72
C ILE A 413 30.35 13.45 -9.72
N ILE A 414 29.61 14.03 -10.68
CA ILE A 414 28.20 13.70 -10.90
C ILE A 414 28.10 12.25 -11.41
N VAL A 415 27.46 11.39 -10.62
CA VAL A 415 27.13 10.01 -10.97
C VAL A 415 25.89 9.98 -11.85
N LYS A 416 24.86 10.72 -11.44
CA LYS A 416 23.61 10.87 -12.18
C LYS A 416 22.91 12.17 -11.80
N SER A 417 22.14 12.73 -12.72
CA SER A 417 21.34 13.93 -12.47
C SER A 417 20.09 13.95 -13.33
N GLU A 418 19.04 14.58 -12.83
CA GLU A 418 17.78 14.79 -13.54
C GLU A 418 17.13 16.12 -13.15
N LYS A 419 16.13 16.53 -13.92
CA LYS A 419 15.31 17.70 -13.67
C LYS A 419 13.86 17.26 -13.42
N GLY A 420 13.20 17.91 -12.48
CA GLY A 420 11.76 17.76 -12.30
C GLY A 420 10.96 18.79 -13.11
N SER A 421 9.63 18.68 -13.05
CA SER A 421 8.73 19.73 -13.57
C SER A 421 8.91 21.08 -12.86
N PRO A 422 8.84 22.22 -13.56
CA PRO A 422 8.99 23.54 -12.94
C PRO A 422 7.93 23.88 -11.89
N ILE A 423 8.38 24.26 -10.69
CA ILE A 423 7.56 24.88 -9.64
C ILE A 423 7.25 26.32 -10.07
N SER A 424 5.97 26.67 -10.09
CA SER A 424 5.46 27.95 -10.58
C SER A 424 4.99 28.83 -9.42
N ALA A 425 5.20 30.14 -9.53
CA ALA A 425 4.76 31.11 -8.51
C ALA A 425 3.23 31.21 -8.42
N LYS A 426 2.55 30.92 -9.53
CA LYS A 426 1.10 30.84 -9.62
C LYS A 426 0.68 29.48 -10.18
N THR A 427 -0.51 29.03 -9.80
CA THR A 427 -1.13 27.86 -10.40
C THR A 427 -1.23 28.01 -11.92
N LYS A 428 -1.01 26.90 -12.63
CA LYS A 428 -1.22 26.80 -14.09
C LYS A 428 -2.63 26.34 -14.43
N MET A 429 -3.46 26.03 -13.43
CA MET A 429 -4.83 25.61 -13.66
C MET A 429 -5.67 26.76 -14.22
N SER A 430 -6.47 26.47 -15.23
CA SER A 430 -7.32 27.45 -15.93
C SER A 430 -8.38 28.09 -15.02
N ASN A 431 -8.78 27.41 -13.95
CA ASN A 431 -9.74 27.89 -12.97
C ASN A 431 -9.12 28.75 -11.85
N GLY A 432 -7.78 28.93 -11.84
CA GLY A 432 -7.09 29.70 -10.81
C GLY A 432 -6.97 29.00 -9.44
N CYS A 433 -7.32 27.72 -9.36
CA CYS A 433 -7.24 26.93 -8.13
C CYS A 433 -5.83 26.37 -7.91
N THR A 434 -5.41 26.21 -6.65
CA THR A 434 -4.21 25.46 -6.31
C THR A 434 -4.44 23.96 -6.54
N ASN A 435 -3.49 23.30 -7.22
CA ASN A 435 -3.48 21.84 -7.30
C ASN A 435 -2.68 21.28 -6.12
N TYR A 436 -3.35 20.55 -5.23
CA TYR A 436 -2.74 19.92 -4.06
C TYR A 436 -2.20 18.51 -4.36
N ASN A 437 -2.31 18.03 -5.60
CA ASN A 437 -1.67 16.79 -6.03
C ASN A 437 -0.14 16.93 -6.09
N ALA A 438 0.58 15.81 -5.95
CA ALA A 438 2.02 15.72 -6.06
C ALA A 438 2.44 15.38 -7.51
N TRP A 439 3.46 16.08 -8.00
CA TRP A 439 4.21 15.66 -9.17
C TRP A 439 5.35 14.78 -8.68
N VAL A 440 5.55 13.61 -9.32
CA VAL A 440 6.47 12.59 -8.84
C VAL A 440 7.46 12.24 -9.95
N GLY A 441 8.74 12.15 -9.60
CA GLY A 441 9.78 11.75 -10.51
C GLY A 441 10.83 10.91 -9.82
N SER A 442 11.69 10.30 -10.62
CA SER A 442 12.74 9.43 -10.14
C SER A 442 13.77 9.17 -11.23
N PHE A 443 14.94 8.66 -10.82
CA PHE A 443 15.95 8.16 -11.74
C PHE A 443 16.80 7.04 -11.17
#